data_AF-A0A845E260-F1
#
_entry.id   AF-A0A845E260-F1
#
_cell.length_a   1.000
_cell.length_b   1.000
_cell.length_c   1.000
_cell.angle_alpha   90.00
_cell.angle_beta   90.00
_cell.angle_gamma   90.00
#
_symmetry.space_group_name_H-M   'P 1'
#
loop_
_entity.id
_entity.type
_entity.pdbx_description
1 polymer ?
#
loop_
_entity_poly.entity_id
_entity_poly.type
_entity_poly.pdbx_seq_one_letter_code
_entity_poly.pdbx_strand_id
1 'polypeptide(L)'
;MIMMNEREKEAYDDLMKSFKKAQSIEESRHYFVEIQLYLDNLESTRGQSITEPQLKEYQRLRRKLVDADSKKEVRYYEEQIHAWLNKIYNTNLT
;
A
#
# COMPACT_ATOMS: atom_id res chain seq x y z
N MET A 1 -5.28 -3.03 -10.00
CA MET A 1 -4.01 -3.67 -9.59
C MET A 1 -2.85 -2.88 -10.20
N ILE A 2 -1.89 -2.36 -9.41
CA ILE A 2 -0.59 -1.94 -9.99
C ILE A 2 -0.17 -3.12 -10.84
N MET A 3 0.02 -2.93 -12.15
CA MET A 3 0.49 -4.04 -12.96
C MET A 3 1.83 -4.41 -12.33
N MET A 4 1.93 -5.58 -11.71
CA MET A 4 3.14 -6.10 -11.12
C MET A 4 3.48 -7.33 -11.94
N ASN A 5 4.74 -7.48 -12.34
CA ASN A 5 5.17 -8.77 -12.86
C ASN A 5 5.13 -9.82 -11.71
N GLU A 6 5.23 -11.11 -12.03
CA GLU A 6 5.10 -12.17 -11.02
C GLU A 6 6.10 -12.02 -9.87
N ARG A 7 7.35 -11.62 -10.16
CA ARG A 7 8.38 -11.41 -9.13
C ARG A 7 8.05 -10.21 -8.24
N GLU A 8 7.51 -9.15 -8.84
CA GLU A 8 7.11 -7.96 -8.09
C GLU A 8 5.91 -8.24 -7.19
N LYS A 9 4.96 -9.03 -7.70
CA LYS A 9 3.80 -9.48 -6.96
C LYS A 9 4.21 -10.38 -5.80
N GLU A 10 5.12 -11.33 -6.01
CA GLU A 10 5.65 -12.19 -4.93
C GLU A 10 6.33 -11.36 -3.84
N ALA A 11 7.20 -10.41 -4.22
CA ALA A 11 7.85 -9.53 -3.25
C ALA A 11 6.85 -8.68 -2.45
N TYR A 12 5.82 -8.16 -3.12
CA TYR A 12 4.73 -7.44 -2.47
C TYR A 12 3.91 -8.32 -1.53
N ASP A 13 3.53 -9.52 -1.97
CA ASP A 13 2.73 -10.47 -1.19
C ASP A 13 3.50 -10.95 0.05
N ASP A 14 4.83 -11.12 -0.04
CA ASP A 14 5.68 -11.47 1.10
C ASP A 14 5.82 -10.33 2.12
N LEU A 15 5.99 -9.10 1.66
CA LEU A 15 5.95 -7.92 2.54
C LEU A 15 4.59 -7.79 3.23
N MET A 16 3.50 -8.00 2.48
CA MET A 16 2.14 -7.96 3.01
C MET A 16 1.87 -9.09 4.01
N LYS A 17 2.42 -10.28 3.77
CA LYS A 17 2.35 -11.41 4.69
C LYS A 17 3.10 -11.13 5.99
N SER A 18 4.27 -10.48 5.91
CA SER A 18 5.04 -10.06 7.08
C SER A 18 4.28 -9.00 7.88
N PHE A 19 3.70 -8.01 7.20
CA PHE A 19 2.80 -7.02 7.80
C PHE A 19 1.61 -7.66 8.54
N LYS A 20 0.94 -8.64 7.92
CA LYS A 20 -0.20 -9.36 8.51
C LYS A 20 0.17 -10.24 9.70
N LYS A 21 1.41 -10.72 9.76
CA LYS A 21 1.93 -11.57 10.83
C LYS A 21 2.60 -10.80 11.96
N ALA A 22 2.77 -9.49 11.81
CA ALA A 22 3.38 -8.61 12.80
C ALA A 22 2.73 -8.79 14.19
N GLN A 23 3.57 -9.06 15.18
CA GLN A 23 3.17 -9.32 16.55
C GLN A 23 3.00 -8.03 17.34
N SER A 24 3.70 -6.95 16.97
CA SER A 24 3.60 -5.62 17.58
C SER A 24 3.15 -4.53 16.61
N ILE A 25 2.76 -3.38 17.15
CA ILE A 25 2.40 -2.19 16.37
C ILE A 25 3.66 -1.64 15.67
N GLU A 26 4.81 -1.72 16.33
CA GLU A 26 6.11 -1.32 15.80
C GLU A 26 6.50 -2.15 14.58
N GLU A 27 6.30 -3.48 14.63
CA GLU A 27 6.52 -4.37 13.48
C GLU A 27 5.53 -4.05 12.35
N SER A 28 4.25 -3.81 12.65
CA SER A 28 3.27 -3.40 11.64
C SER A 28 3.68 -2.10 10.96
N ARG A 29 4.18 -1.11 11.72
CA ARG A 29 4.67 0.16 11.18
C ARG A 29 5.91 -0.05 10.31
N HIS A 30 6.86 -0.87 10.76
CA HIS A 30 8.06 -1.19 10.00
C HIS A 30 7.74 -1.83 8.65
N TYR A 31 6.98 -2.92 8.63
CA TYR A 31 6.61 -3.60 7.38
C TYR A 31 5.76 -2.71 6.48
N PHE A 32 4.91 -1.87 7.04
CA PHE A 32 4.17 -0.90 6.25
C PHE A 32 5.11 0.08 5.53
N VAL A 33 6.12 0.63 6.22
CA VAL A 33 7.13 1.50 5.58
C VAL A 33 7.86 0.78 4.44
N GLU A 34 8.21 -0.49 4.61
CA GLU A 34 8.84 -1.29 3.54
C GLU A 34 7.93 -1.49 2.33
N ILE A 35 6.64 -1.81 2.57
CA ILE A 35 5.62 -1.90 1.50
C ILE A 35 5.55 -0.58 0.73
N GLN A 36 5.65 0.56 1.41
CA GLN A 36 5.56 1.86 0.74
C GLN A 36 6.78 2.19 -0.10
N LEU A 37 7.99 1.97 0.42
CA LEU A 37 9.21 2.14 -0.36
C LEU A 37 9.18 1.26 -1.61
N TYR A 38 8.65 0.04 -1.47
CA TYR A 38 8.49 -0.88 -2.58
C TYR A 38 7.52 -0.33 -3.65
N LEU A 39 6.36 0.16 -3.24
CA LEU A 39 5.36 0.74 -4.15
C LEU A 39 5.83 2.04 -4.80
N ASP A 40 6.44 2.94 -4.04
CA ASP A 40 6.98 4.21 -4.54
C ASP A 40 8.06 3.96 -5.62
N ASN A 41 8.93 2.96 -5.41
CA ASN A 41 9.93 2.55 -6.39
C ASN A 41 9.29 1.96 -7.67
N LEU A 42 8.23 1.15 -7.52
CA LEU A 42 7.51 0.59 -8.67
C LEU A 42 6.82 1.68 -9.50
N GLU A 43 6.18 2.65 -8.85
CA GLU A 43 5.51 3.77 -9.52
C GLU A 43 6.52 4.67 -10.24
N SER A 44 7.64 4.99 -9.59
CA SER A 44 8.74 5.74 -10.20
C SER A 44 9.33 5.04 -11.43
N THR A 45 9.38 3.70 -11.41
CA THR A 45 9.93 2.91 -12.53
C THR A 45 8.95 2.81 -13.70
N ARG A 46 7.64 2.89 -13.42
CA ARG A 46 6.57 2.68 -14.43
C ARG A 46 6.06 3.97 -15.06
N GLY A 47 6.48 5.14 -14.57
CA GLY A 47 6.09 6.44 -15.13
C GLY A 47 4.58 6.70 -15.09
N GLN A 48 3.83 5.95 -14.27
CA GLN A 48 2.39 6.14 -14.11
C GLN A 48 2.16 7.42 -13.29
N SER A 49 1.60 8.45 -13.92
CA SER A 49 1.31 9.71 -13.23
C SER A 49 0.05 9.56 -12.38
N ILE A 50 0.22 9.30 -11.09
CA ILE A 50 -0.84 9.50 -10.12
C ILE A 50 -1.11 11.00 -10.03
N THR A 51 -2.37 11.39 -10.16
CA THR A 51 -2.73 12.81 -10.05
C THR A 51 -2.55 13.29 -8.61
N GLU A 52 -2.28 14.59 -8.42
CA GLU A 52 -2.08 15.16 -7.08
C GLU A 52 -3.25 14.87 -6.09
N PRO A 53 -4.54 14.89 -6.50
CA PRO A 53 -5.65 14.52 -5.61
C PRO A 53 -5.63 13.04 -5.22
N GLN A 54 -5.25 12.15 -6.14
CA GLN A 54 -5.10 10.73 -5.87
C GLN A 54 -3.95 10.51 -4.88
N LEU A 55 -2.80 11.14 -5.09
CA LEU A 55 -1.66 11.07 -4.19
C LEU A 55 -2.01 11.56 -2.77
N LYS A 56 -2.75 12.67 -2.65
CA LYS A 56 -3.22 13.18 -1.35
C LYS A 56 -4.12 12.19 -0.63
N GLU A 57 -5.01 11.52 -1.34
CA GLU A 57 -5.91 10.52 -0.75
C GLU A 57 -5.14 9.28 -0.27
N TYR A 58 -4.16 8.81 -1.06
CA TYR A 58 -3.25 7.74 -0.64
C TYR A 58 -2.45 8.12 0.61
N GLN A 59 -1.85 9.32 0.62
CA GLN A 59 -1.12 9.85 1.78
C GLN A 59 -2.01 9.99 3.03
N ARG A 60 -3.28 10.35 2.86
CA ARG A 60 -4.26 10.41 3.95
C ARG A 60 -4.55 9.03 4.55
N LEU A 61 -4.85 8.04 3.70
CA LEU A 61 -5.10 6.67 4.14
C LEU A 61 -3.88 6.06 4.83
N ARG A 62 -2.70 6.31 4.27
CA ARG A 62 -1.40 5.97 4.86
C ARG A 62 -1.25 6.54 6.27
N ARG A 63 -1.44 7.85 6.43
CA ARG A 63 -1.27 8.51 7.72
C ARG A 63 -2.19 7.92 8.78
N LYS A 64 -3.44 7.63 8.41
CA LYS A 64 -4.39 6.97 9.30
C LYS A 64 -3.99 5.55 9.71
N LEU A 65 -3.30 4.81 8.83
CA LEU A 65 -2.76 3.49 9.18
C LEU A 65 -1.60 3.59 10.18
N VAL A 66 -0.70 4.56 10.00
CA VAL A 66 0.44 4.80 10.90
C VAL A 66 -0.02 5.28 12.28
N ASP A 67 -1.00 6.19 12.26
CA ASP A 67 -1.62 6.80 13.45
C ASP A 67 -2.70 5.89 14.08
N ALA A 68 -2.91 4.68 13.55
CA ALA A 68 -3.90 3.75 14.09
C ALA A 68 -3.47 3.26 15.48
N ASP A 69 -4.42 3.26 16.42
CA ASP A 69 -4.17 2.89 17.81
C ASP A 69 -4.48 1.40 18.07
N SER A 70 -4.95 0.68 17.04
CA SER A 70 -5.28 -0.73 17.15
C SER A 70 -4.98 -1.52 15.88
N LYS A 71 -4.68 -2.82 16.03
CA LYS A 71 -4.52 -3.75 14.88
C LYS A 71 -5.77 -3.82 14.00
N LYS A 72 -6.96 -3.60 14.58
CA LYS A 72 -8.23 -3.57 13.84
C LYS A 72 -8.27 -2.37 12.89
N GLU A 73 -7.87 -1.20 13.36
CA GLU A 73 -7.78 0.01 12.55
C GLU A 73 -6.69 -0.09 11.49
N VAL A 74 -5.53 -0.65 11.85
CA VAL A 74 -4.45 -0.95 10.89
C VAL A 74 -4.99 -1.80 9.74
N ARG A 75 -5.72 -2.88 10.03
CA ARG A 75 -6.33 -3.75 9.03
C ARG A 75 -7.42 -3.05 8.19
N TYR A 76 -8.24 -2.23 8.84
CA TYR A 76 -9.24 -1.43 8.12
C TYR A 76 -8.60 -0.48 7.10
N TYR A 77 -7.54 0.23 7.49
CA TYR A 77 -6.85 1.14 6.58
C TYR A 77 -6.03 0.40 5.51
N GLU A 78 -5.50 -0.79 5.80
CA GLU A 78 -4.89 -1.68 4.81
C GLU A 78 -5.90 -2.01 3.69
N GLU A 79 -7.11 -2.46 4.05
CA GLU A 79 -8.18 -2.79 3.09
C GLU A 79 -8.56 -1.56 2.25
N GLN A 80 -8.64 -0.38 2.87
CA GLN A 80 -8.95 0.86 2.15
C GLN A 80 -7.85 1.27 1.17
N ILE A 81 -6.58 1.07 1.52
CA ILE A 81 -5.44 1.32 0.62
C ILE A 81 -5.50 0.34 -0.57
N HIS A 82 -5.76 -0.94 -0.32
CA HIS A 82 -5.93 -1.93 -1.39
C HIS A 82 -7.10 -1.60 -2.32
N ALA A 83 -8.25 -1.21 -1.76
CA ALA A 83 -9.41 -0.79 -2.53
C ALA A 83 -9.12 0.46 -3.36
N TRP A 84 -8.42 1.43 -2.79
CA TRP A 84 -7.99 2.65 -3.48
C TRP A 84 -7.05 2.32 -4.65
N LEU A 85 -6.00 1.52 -4.42
CA LEU A 85 -5.09 1.05 -5.46
C LEU A 85 -5.87 0.35 -6.58
N ASN A 86 -6.81 -0.53 -6.23
CA ASN A 86 -7.64 -1.19 -7.23
C ASN A 86 -8.46 -0.21 -8.08
N LYS A 87 -9.03 0.83 -7.46
CA LYS A 87 -9.79 1.86 -8.19
C LYS A 87 -8.91 2.63 -9.17
N ILE A 88 -7.76 3.14 -8.72
CA ILE A 88 -6.86 3.95 -9.56
C ILE A 88 -6.34 3.13 -10.74
N TYR A 89 -5.91 1.90 -10.50
CA TYR A 89 -5.27 1.10 -11.52
C TYR A 89 -6.24 0.36 -12.45
N ASN A 90 -7.51 0.19 -12.06
CA ASN A 90 -8.54 -0.37 -12.96
C ASN A 90 -9.26 0.72 -13.78
N THR A 91 -9.22 1.99 -13.35
CA THR A 91 -9.85 3.10 -14.09
C THR A 91 -9.03 3.54 -15.31
N ASN A 92 -7.74 3.20 -15.37
CA ASN A 92 -6.85 3.45 -16.51
C ASN A 92 -6.90 2.36 -17.61
N LEU A 93 -7.87 1.45 -17.58
CA LEU A 93 -8.06 0.35 -18.55
C LEU A 93 -9.28 0.53 -19.48
N THR A 94 -9.91 1.71 -19.46
CA THR A 94 -10.98 2.13 -20.38
C THR A 94 -10.62 3.47 -21.00
#